data_AF-A0A831VN41-F1
#
_entry.id   AF-A0A831VN41-F1
#
_cell.length_a   1.000
_cell.length_b   1.000
_cell.length_c   1.000
_cell.angle_alpha   90.00
_cell.angle_beta   90.00
_cell.angle_gamma   90.00
#
_symmetry.space_group_name_H-M   'P 1'
#
loop_
_entity.id
_entity.type
_entity.pdbx_description
1 polymer ?
#
loop_
_entity_poly.entity_id
_entity_poly.type
_entity_poly.pdbx_seq_one_letter_code
_entity_poly.pdbx_strand_id
1 'polypeptide(L)' 'MQEELTEDDKFEIMTAFSENVVPKLKKLNARIGTLNCAFAGPRFKNWLVHFREKRSDFEITEFEYDENSRDMDLKVRA' A
#
# COMPACT_ATOMS: atom_id res chain seq x y z
N MET A 1 7.40 -15.03 16.92
CA MET A 1 6.75 -15.57 15.71
C MET A 1 6.85 -14.44 14.71
N GLN A 2 7.67 -14.58 13.67
CA GLN A 2 7.80 -13.53 12.64
C GLN A 2 6.46 -13.43 11.92
N GLU A 3 5.82 -12.27 11.98
CA GLU A 3 4.65 -12.00 11.16
C GLU A 3 5.16 -11.85 9.73
N GLU A 4 4.85 -12.82 8.88
CA GLU A 4 5.14 -12.78 7.45
C GLU A 4 3.82 -12.83 6.69
N LEU A 5 3.68 -11.97 5.68
CA LEU A 5 2.52 -12.02 4.79
C LEU A 5 2.54 -13.30 3.98
N THR A 6 1.44 -14.06 4.05
CA THR A 6 1.22 -15.21 3.16
C THR A 6 0.99 -14.75 1.73
N GLU A 7 1.01 -15.67 0.77
CA GLU A 7 0.71 -15.34 -0.63
C GLU A 7 -0.73 -14.82 -0.80
N ASP A 8 -1.68 -15.38 -0.05
CA ASP A 8 -3.08 -14.93 -0.02
C ASP A 8 -3.19 -13.51 0.54
N ASP A 9 -2.46 -13.21 1.61
CA ASP A 9 -2.43 -11.85 2.18
C ASP A 9 -1.86 -10.83 1.18
N LYS A 10 -0.78 -11.20 0.48
CA LYS A 10 -0.19 -10.35 -0.57
C LYS A 10 -1.17 -10.13 -1.71
N PHE A 11 -1.91 -11.16 -2.11
CA PHE A 11 -2.92 -11.05 -3.17
C PHE A 11 -4.07 -10.11 -2.75
N GLU A 12 -4.52 -10.19 -1.51
CA GLU A 12 -5.53 -9.27 -0.97
C GLU A 12 -5.03 -7.82 -0.95
N ILE A 13 -3.81 -7.58 -0.45
CA ILE A 13 -3.23 -6.23 -0.42
C ILE A 13 -3.06 -5.69 -1.85
N MET A 14 -2.58 -6.51 -2.79
CA MET A 14 -2.41 -6.12 -4.20
C MET A 14 -3.76 -5.75 -4.85
N THR A 15 -4.80 -6.53 -4.60
CA THR A 15 -6.15 -6.25 -5.11
C THR A 15 -6.67 -4.93 -4.55
N ALA A 16 -6.62 -4.77 -3.23
CA ALA A 16 -7.07 -3.55 -2.57
C ALA A 16 -6.26 -2.31 -2.98
N PHE A 17 -4.96 -2.46 -3.23
CA PHE A 17 -4.08 -1.39 -3.69
C PHE A 17 -4.50 -0.92 -5.09
N SER A 18 -4.72 -1.85 -6.02
CA SER A 18 -5.15 -1.55 -7.38
C SER A 18 -6.53 -0.87 -7.42
N GLU A 19 -7.48 -1.35 -6.62
CA GLU A 19 -8.85 -0.83 -6.63
C GLU A 19 -8.98 0.51 -5.89
N ASN A 20 -8.33 0.67 -4.73
CA ASN A 20 -8.60 1.80 -3.83
C ASN A 20 -7.49 2.85 -3.81
N VAL A 21 -6.24 2.46 -4.08
CA VAL A 21 -5.06 3.32 -3.91
C VAL A 21 -4.59 3.88 -5.25
N VAL A 22 -4.43 3.04 -6.28
CA VAL A 22 -3.96 3.46 -7.61
C VAL A 22 -4.76 4.63 -8.19
N PRO A 23 -6.11 4.68 -8.13
CA PRO A 23 -6.85 5.84 -8.63
C PRO A 23 -6.53 7.14 -7.89
N LYS A 24 -6.20 7.08 -6.60
CA LYS A 24 -5.80 8.25 -5.79
C LYS A 24 -4.37 8.69 -6.13
N LEU A 25 -3.46 7.74 -6.28
CA LEU A 25 -2.07 8.00 -6.68
C LEU A 25 -1.99 8.64 -8.08
N LYS A 26 -2.80 8.17 -9.04
CA LYS A 26 -2.94 8.78 -10.37
C LYS A 26 -3.40 10.24 -10.29
N LYS A 27 -4.39 10.54 -9.45
CA LYS A 27 -4.86 11.93 -9.23
C LYS A 27 -3.81 12.84 -8.60
N LEU A 28 -2.95 12.27 -7.76
CA LEU A 28 -1.87 12.98 -7.08
C LEU A 28 -0.57 13.07 -7.91
N ASN A 29 -0.56 12.49 -9.11
CA ASN A 29 0.63 12.40 -9.96
C ASN A 29 1.84 11.78 -9.21
N ALA A 30 1.56 10.81 -8.34
CA ALA A 30 2.57 10.14 -7.52
C ALA A 30 3.43 9.21 -8.38
N ARG A 31 4.73 9.11 -8.08
CA ARG A 31 5.69 8.30 -8.85
C ARG A 31 6.29 7.15 -8.07
N ILE A 32 6.55 7.36 -6.79
CA ILE A 32 7.10 6.37 -5.87
C ILE A 32 6.68 6.77 -4.46
N GLY A 33 6.50 5.81 -3.58
CA GLY A 33 6.19 6.10 -2.20
C GLY A 33 6.02 4.83 -1.38
N THR A 34 5.76 5.05 -0.10
CA THR A 34 5.48 4.01 0.88
C THR A 34 4.10 4.28 1.46
N LEU A 35 3.27 3.26 1.60
CA LEU A 35 1.91 3.36 2.11
C LEU A 35 1.62 2.28 3.13
N ASN A 36 0.88 2.62 4.19
CA ASN A 36 0.37 1.67 5.14
C ASN A 36 -0.73 0.77 4.54
N CYS A 37 -0.64 -0.54 4.74
CA CYS A 37 -1.56 -1.54 4.19
C CYS A 37 -2.93 -1.58 4.89
N ALA A 38 -3.21 -0.70 5.85
CA ALA A 38 -4.52 -0.59 6.49
C ALA A 38 -5.67 -0.38 5.47
N PHE A 39 -5.40 0.13 4.26
CA PHE A 39 -6.39 0.19 3.17
C PHE A 39 -6.94 -1.19 2.75
N ALA A 40 -6.19 -2.26 2.97
CA ALA A 40 -6.58 -3.65 2.68
C ALA A 40 -7.24 -4.33 3.89
N GLY A 41 -7.19 -3.70 5.07
CA GLY A 41 -7.86 -4.16 6.27
C GLY A 41 -7.03 -3.93 7.55
N PRO A 42 -7.67 -3.95 8.74
CA PRO A 42 -7.01 -3.64 10.01
C PRO A 42 -5.89 -4.63 10.39
N ARG A 43 -5.93 -5.86 9.89
CA ARG A 43 -4.89 -6.88 10.11
C ARG A 43 -3.56 -6.51 9.46
N PHE A 44 -3.58 -5.67 8.44
CA PHE A 44 -2.39 -5.23 7.72
C PHE A 44 -1.87 -3.86 8.18
N LYS A 45 -2.42 -3.31 9.28
CA LYS A 45 -2.09 -1.96 9.75
C LYS A 45 -0.61 -1.74 10.12
N ASN A 46 0.14 -2.81 10.39
CA ASN A 46 1.56 -2.74 10.71
C ASN A 46 2.44 -3.00 9.47
N TRP A 47 1.83 -3.21 8.30
CA TRP A 47 2.54 -3.47 7.07
C TRP A 47 2.56 -2.20 6.23
N LEU A 48 3.71 -1.97 5.60
CA LEU A 48 3.94 -0.93 4.63
C LEU A 48 4.19 -1.59 3.27
N VAL A 49 3.67 -0.97 2.22
CA VAL A 49 4.02 -1.30 0.83
C VAL A 49 4.82 -0.17 0.22
N HIS A 50 5.96 -0.54 -0.35
CA HIS A 50 6.69 0.33 -1.26
C HIS A 50 6.13 0.12 -2.65
N PHE A 51 5.74 1.21 -3.29
CA PHE A 51 5.20 1.19 -4.63
C PHE A 51 5.96 2.15 -5.53
N ARG A 52 5.98 1.84 -6.82
CA ARG A 52 6.45 2.76 -7.85
C ARG A 52 5.54 2.73 -9.06
N GLU A 53 5.50 3.85 -9.75
CA GLU A 53 4.89 3.98 -11.06
C GLU A 53 5.72 3.18 -12.07
N LYS A 54 5.04 2.33 -12.84
CA LYS A 54 5.59 1.58 -13.96
C LYS A 54 4.71 1.81 -15.17
N ARG A 55 5.26 2.57 -16.12
CA ARG A 55 4.62 3.00 -17.38
C ARG A 55 3.38 3.86 -17.16
N SER A 56 2.25 3.25 -16.83
CA SER A 56 0.95 3.92 -16.64
C SER A 56 0.13 3.28 -15.52
N ASP A 57 0.78 2.44 -14.72
CA ASP A 57 0.22 1.81 -13.54
C ASP A 57 1.21 1.83 -12.39
N PHE A 58 0.85 1.24 -11.27
CA PHE A 58 1.72 1.11 -10.10
C PHE A 58 2.00 -0.35 -9.81
N GLU A 59 3.23 -0.65 -9.43
CA GLU A 59 3.61 -1.95 -8.91
C GLU A 59 4.09 -1.82 -7.47
N ILE A 60 3.77 -2.82 -6.65
CA ILE A 60 4.34 -2.99 -5.33
C ILE A 60 5.71 -3.64 -5.50
N THR A 61 6.75 -3.01 -4.98
CA THR A 61 8.13 -3.49 -5.06
C THR A 61 8.54 -4.26 -3.82
N GLU A 62 8.02 -3.89 -2.65
CA GLU A 62 8.42 -4.45 -1.37
C GLU A 62 7.32 -4.31 -0.31
N PHE A 63 7.28 -5.27 0.61
CA PHE A 63 6.46 -5.23 1.81
C PHE A 63 7.38 -5.14 3.02
N GLU A 64 7.13 -4.18 3.90
CA GLU A 64 7.91 -3.93 5.10
C GLU A 64 7.00 -4.01 6.32
N TYR A 65 7.43 -4.72 7.36
CA TYR A 65 6.72 -4.74 8.64
C TYR A 65 7.28 -3.65 9.55
N ASP A 66 6.43 -2.73 9.98
CA ASP A 66 6.76 -1.66 10.92
C ASP A 66 5.64 -1.54 11.97
N GLU A 67 5.96 -1.96 13.21
CA GLU A 67 5.06 -1.88 14.37
C GLU A 67 4.67 -0.45 14.74
N ASN A 68 5.48 0.53 14.34
CA ASN A 68 5.21 1.95 14.54
C ASN A 68 4.57 2.59 13.31
N SER A 69 4.27 1.82 12.26
CA SER A 69 3.64 2.40 11.08
C SER A 69 2.29 2.99 11.46
N ARG A 70 2.13 4.26 11.11
CA ARG A 70 0.89 5.01 11.33
C ARG A 70 0.14 5.03 10.02
N ASP A 71 -1.18 4.85 10.10
CA ASP A 71 -2.07 5.04 8.96
C ASP A 71 -1.86 6.46 8.42
N MET A 72 -1.34 6.57 7.20
CA MET A 72 -1.34 7.82 6.46
C MET A 72 -2.63 7.89 5.67
N ASP A 73 -3.61 8.56 6.26
CA ASP A 73 -4.82 8.97 5.54
C ASP A 73 -4.38 9.94 4.44
N LEU A 74 -4.26 9.45 3.20
CA LEU A 74 -3.95 10.22 2.00
C LEU A 74 -5.14 11.16 1.68
N LYS A 75 -5.34 12.16 2.53
CA LYS A 75 -6.27 13.26 2.28
C LYS A 75 -5.56 14.24 1.35
N VAL A 76 -6.05 14.28 0.11
CA VAL A 76 -5.78 15.38 -0.80
C VAL A 76 -6.27 16.65 -0.10
N ARG A 77 -5.35 17.52 0.34
CA ARG A 77 -5.75 18.88 0.71
C ARG A 77 -6.06 19.61 -0.59
N ALA A 78 -7.36 19.90 -0.78
CA ALA A 78 -7.88 20.73 -1.85
C ALA A 78 -7.31 22.15 -1.79
#